data_AF-A0A1I1ZU93-F1
#
_entry.id   AF-A0A1I1ZU93-F1
#
_cell.length_a   1.000
_cell.length_b   1.000
_cell.length_c   1.000
_cell.angle_alpha   90.00
_cell.angle_beta   90.00
_cell.angle_gamma   90.00
#
_symmetry.space_group_name_H-M   'P 1'
#
loop_
_entity.id
_entity.type
_entity.pdbx_description
1 polymer ?
#
loop_
_entity_poly.entity_id
_entity_poly.type
_entity_poly.pdbx_seq_one_letter_code
_entity_poly.pdbx_strand_id
1 'polypeptide(L)'
;MGRHAAASNRAAEEFERMVRPHLPALHAYVLRHTGGDETATEQVLDETLSRAAREPRRDLGVRPWLLLTARTVLRGGNRRATMPPAAVVAAMRELAPADRELIVRTYYGGASLAELAAGRGVPIARIKSDLFFAMRAVRAVLDQQVPK
;
A
#
# COMPACT_ATOMS: atom_id res chain seq x y z
N MET A 1 10.39 -24.66 -27.76
CA MET A 1 10.26 -23.58 -26.75
C MET A 1 10.20 -22.14 -27.31
N GLY A 2 10.09 -21.88 -28.63
CA GLY A 2 10.16 -20.50 -29.18
C GLY A 2 8.83 -19.73 -29.37
N ARG A 3 7.67 -20.41 -29.47
CA ARG A 3 6.39 -19.72 -29.80
C ARG A 3 5.76 -18.94 -28.64
N HIS A 4 5.94 -19.40 -27.40
CA HIS A 4 5.40 -18.71 -26.22
C HIS A 4 6.14 -17.40 -25.91
N ALA A 5 7.47 -17.38 -26.06
CA ALA A 5 8.27 -16.16 -25.88
C ALA A 5 7.90 -15.07 -26.92
N ALA A 6 7.76 -15.45 -28.19
CA ALA A 6 7.36 -14.52 -29.25
C ALA A 6 5.92 -13.99 -29.09
N ALA A 7 4.99 -14.82 -28.62
CA ALA A 7 3.62 -14.39 -28.32
C ALA A 7 3.57 -13.44 -27.10
N SER A 8 4.36 -13.74 -26.06
CA SER A 8 4.52 -12.87 -24.89
C SER A 8 5.14 -11.52 -25.26
N ASN A 9 6.13 -11.49 -26.16
CA ASN A 9 6.77 -10.26 -26.61
C ASN A 9 5.79 -9.36 -27.38
N ARG A 10 5.00 -9.93 -28.29
CA ARG A 10 3.97 -9.19 -29.04
C ARG A 10 2.89 -8.61 -28.12
N ALA A 11 2.46 -9.35 -27.10
CA ALA A 11 1.50 -8.86 -26.13
C ALA A 11 2.07 -7.69 -25.31
N ALA A 12 3.36 -7.75 -24.97
CA ALA A 12 4.06 -6.65 -24.28
C ALA A 12 4.17 -5.40 -25.16
N GLU A 13 4.56 -5.55 -26.44
CA GLU A 13 4.64 -4.46 -27.42
C GLU A 13 3.27 -3.80 -27.65
N GLU A 14 2.20 -4.60 -27.72
CA GLU A 14 0.84 -4.09 -27.89
C GLU A 14 0.37 -3.31 -26.66
N PHE A 15 0.65 -3.82 -25.46
CA PHE A 15 0.40 -3.12 -24.22
C PHE A 15 1.14 -1.78 -24.17
N GLU A 16 2.43 -1.76 -24.52
CA GLU A 16 3.23 -0.53 -24.58
C GLU A 16 2.62 0.48 -25.56
N ARG A 17 2.26 0.04 -26.77
CA ARG A 17 1.63 0.88 -27.80
C ARG A 17 0.32 1.51 -27.31
N MET A 18 -0.48 0.79 -26.55
CA MET A 18 -1.73 1.28 -25.97
C MET A 18 -1.50 2.26 -24.80
N VAL A 19 -0.48 2.02 -23.98
CA VAL A 19 -0.20 2.80 -22.77
C VAL A 19 0.59 4.08 -23.06
N ARG A 20 1.58 4.02 -23.97
CA ARG A 20 2.53 5.10 -24.25
C ARG A 20 1.89 6.48 -24.46
N PRO A 21 0.80 6.63 -25.24
CA PRO A 21 0.15 7.93 -25.41
C PRO A 21 -0.41 8.55 -24.12
N HIS A 22 -0.63 7.74 -23.09
CA HIS A 22 -1.20 8.16 -21.81
C HIS A 22 -0.16 8.43 -20.72
N LEU A 23 1.11 8.06 -20.94
CA LEU A 23 2.18 8.21 -19.95
C LEU A 23 2.39 9.67 -19.49
N PRO A 24 2.40 10.70 -20.36
CA PRO A 24 2.61 12.08 -19.90
C PRO A 24 1.51 12.56 -18.96
N ALA A 25 0.25 12.21 -19.25
CA ALA A 25 -0.89 12.57 -18.41
C ALA A 25 -0.89 11.79 -17.08
N LEU A 26 -0.45 10.53 -17.09
CA LEU A 26 -0.29 9.72 -15.89
C LEU A 26 0.84 10.27 -15.02
N HIS A 27 1.99 10.62 -15.61
CA HIS A 27 3.12 11.25 -14.92
C HIS A 27 2.71 12.56 -14.24
N ALA A 28 2.08 13.49 -14.98
CA ALA A 28 1.59 14.75 -14.42
C ALA A 28 0.56 14.53 -13.30
N TYR A 29 -0.28 13.50 -13.41
CA TYR A 29 -1.20 13.11 -12.35
C TYR A 29 -0.44 12.65 -11.11
N VAL A 30 0.49 11.70 -11.23
CA VAL A 30 1.24 11.15 -10.10
C VAL A 30 2.12 12.20 -9.43
N LEU A 31 2.88 12.99 -10.21
CA LEU A 31 3.76 14.05 -9.71
C LEU A 31 3.00 15.07 -8.84
N ARG A 32 1.76 15.39 -9.21
CA ARG A 32 0.90 16.26 -8.40
C ARG A 32 0.50 15.64 -7.05
N HIS A 33 0.37 14.31 -6.98
CA HIS A 33 -0.04 13.61 -5.75
C HIS A 33 1.14 13.21 -4.86
N THR A 34 2.35 13.14 -5.41
CA THR A 34 3.61 12.96 -4.66
C THR A 34 4.18 14.29 -4.18
N GLY A 35 3.57 15.43 -4.53
CA GLY A 35 4.03 16.75 -4.11
C GLY A 35 5.28 17.23 -4.85
N GLY A 36 5.54 16.70 -6.05
CA GLY A 36 6.72 17.05 -6.85
C GLY A 36 7.95 16.17 -6.60
N ASP A 37 7.85 15.14 -5.76
CA ASP A 37 8.92 14.17 -5.54
C ASP A 37 9.04 13.24 -6.76
N GLU A 38 10.11 13.41 -7.53
CA GLU A 38 10.38 12.63 -8.74
C GLU A 38 10.66 11.15 -8.42
N THR A 39 11.35 10.85 -7.32
CA THR A 39 11.66 9.45 -6.94
C THR A 39 10.39 8.71 -6.55
N ALA A 40 9.52 9.32 -5.74
CA ALA A 40 8.22 8.74 -5.43
C ALA A 40 7.32 8.63 -6.67
N THR A 41 7.45 9.58 -7.61
CA THR A 41 6.68 9.57 -8.86
C THR A 41 7.05 8.38 -9.73
N GLU A 42 8.34 8.17 -9.97
CA GLU A 42 8.85 7.03 -10.73
C GLU A 42 8.42 5.70 -10.09
N GLN A 43 8.55 5.55 -8.77
CA GLN A 43 8.13 4.33 -8.07
C GLN A 43 6.64 4.01 -8.25
N VAL A 44 5.77 5.03 -8.18
CA VAL A 44 4.34 4.86 -8.38
C VAL A 44 4.03 4.52 -9.83
N LEU A 45 4.73 5.12 -10.80
CA LEU A 45 4.57 4.83 -12.22
C LEU A 45 4.96 3.39 -12.53
N ASP A 46 6.13 2.94 -12.08
CA ASP A 46 6.61 1.58 -12.27
C ASP A 46 5.65 0.54 -11.71
N GLU A 47 5.19 0.73 -10.47
CA GLU A 47 4.24 -0.18 -9.83
C GLU A 47 2.87 -0.15 -10.53
N THR A 48 2.42 1.02 -11.00
CA THR A 48 1.17 1.16 -11.75
C THR A 48 1.23 0.37 -13.06
N LEU A 49 2.30 0.56 -13.83
CA LEU A 49 2.49 -0.12 -15.11
C LEU A 49 2.68 -1.63 -14.91
N SER A 50 3.41 -2.03 -13.88
CA SER A 50 3.62 -3.44 -13.54
C SER A 50 2.31 -4.14 -13.16
N ARG A 51 1.46 -3.50 -12.35
CA ARG A 51 0.13 -4.04 -12.02
C ARG A 51 -0.81 -4.06 -13.22
N ALA A 52 -0.80 -2.99 -14.01
CA ALA A 52 -1.61 -2.93 -15.22
C ALA A 52 -1.25 -4.06 -16.20
N ALA A 53 0.03 -4.33 -16.41
CA ALA A 53 0.46 -5.42 -17.28
C ALA A 53 0.01 -6.81 -16.80
N ARG A 54 -0.03 -7.04 -15.47
CA ARG A 54 -0.46 -8.33 -14.89
C ARG A 54 -1.97 -8.51 -14.90
N GLU A 55 -2.74 -7.44 -14.73
CA GLU A 55 -4.19 -7.48 -14.56
C GLU A 55 -4.91 -6.51 -15.53
N PRO A 56 -4.88 -6.81 -16.85
CA PRO A 56 -5.51 -5.97 -17.87
C PRO A 56 -7.03 -5.94 -17.75
N ARG A 57 -7.60 -4.75 -17.52
CA ARG A 57 -9.05 -4.53 -17.53
C ARG A 57 -9.52 -4.20 -18.93
N ARG A 58 -10.10 -5.20 -19.60
CA ARG A 58 -10.63 -5.08 -20.97
C ARG A 58 -11.97 -4.34 -21.05
N ASP A 59 -12.63 -4.16 -19.91
CA ASP A 59 -13.92 -3.47 -19.78
C ASP A 59 -13.78 -1.95 -19.65
N LEU A 60 -12.55 -1.45 -19.47
CA LEU A 60 -12.26 -0.02 -19.33
C LEU A 60 -11.33 0.45 -20.44
N GLY A 61 -11.49 1.73 -20.83
CA GLY A 61 -10.48 2.40 -21.64
C GLY A 61 -9.15 2.51 -20.90
N VAL A 62 -8.04 2.56 -21.64
CA VAL A 62 -6.67 2.51 -21.09
C VAL A 62 -6.42 3.63 -20.06
N ARG A 63 -6.85 4.87 -20.36
CA ARG A 63 -6.63 6.01 -19.47
C ARG A 63 -7.39 5.90 -18.13
N PRO A 64 -8.72 5.68 -18.09
CA PRO A 64 -9.45 5.42 -16.84
C PRO A 64 -8.83 4.28 -16.02
N TRP A 65 -8.41 3.21 -16.69
CA TRP A 65 -7.78 2.08 -16.03
C TRP A 65 -6.44 2.43 -15.37
N LEU A 66 -5.52 3.08 -16.09
CA LEU A 66 -4.23 3.53 -15.55
C LEU A 66 -4.40 4.47 -14.36
N LEU A 67 -5.34 5.41 -14.43
CA LEU A 67 -5.60 6.36 -13.34
C LEU A 67 -6.17 5.66 -12.10
N LEU A 68 -7.05 4.67 -12.27
CA LEU A 68 -7.58 3.88 -11.15
C LEU A 68 -6.50 3.03 -10.49
N THR A 69 -5.63 2.41 -11.30
CA THR A 69 -4.50 1.63 -10.80
C THR A 69 -3.52 2.54 -10.04
N ALA A 70 -3.13 3.68 -10.61
CA ALA A 70 -2.27 4.66 -9.94
C ALA A 70 -2.88 5.18 -8.64
N ARG A 71 -4.17 5.52 -8.65
CA ARG A 71 -4.90 5.93 -7.43
C ARG A 71 -4.86 4.85 -6.35
N THR A 72 -4.91 3.58 -6.74
CA THR A 72 -4.83 2.44 -5.81
C THR A 72 -3.41 2.27 -5.28
N VAL A 73 -2.39 2.45 -6.11
CA VAL A 73 -0.97 2.44 -5.69
C VAL A 73 -0.68 3.59 -4.72
N LEU A 74 -1.10 4.81 -5.06
CA LEU A 74 -0.97 6.02 -4.24
C LEU A 74 -1.67 5.86 -2.88
N ARG A 75 -2.91 5.35 -2.86
CA ARG A 75 -3.63 5.04 -1.60
C ARG A 75 -3.04 3.89 -0.82
N GLY A 76 -2.38 2.97 -1.53
CA GLY A 76 -1.76 1.79 -0.95
C GLY A 76 -0.59 2.12 -0.02
N GLY A 77 -0.02 3.34 -0.14
CA GLY A 77 1.07 3.87 0.68
C GLY A 77 2.32 3.01 0.57
N ASN A 78 3.30 3.48 -0.22
CA ASN A 78 4.62 2.87 -0.47
C ASN A 78 4.89 1.54 0.27
N ARG A 79 4.34 0.42 -0.22
CA ARG A 79 4.55 -0.93 0.35
C ARG A 79 5.88 -1.54 -0.11
N ARG A 80 6.89 -0.70 -0.34
CA ARG A 80 8.22 -1.10 -0.80
C ARG A 80 9.38 -0.44 -0.05
N ALA A 81 9.12 0.43 0.92
CA ALA A 81 10.04 0.51 2.04
C ALA A 81 9.85 -0.81 2.83
N THR A 82 10.69 -1.81 2.59
CA THR A 82 10.87 -2.88 3.56
C THR A 82 11.28 -2.18 4.85
N MET A 83 10.33 -1.98 5.74
CA MET A 83 10.58 -1.33 7.01
C MET A 83 11.58 -2.22 7.75
N PRO A 84 12.80 -1.74 8.07
CA PRO A 84 13.74 -2.58 8.78
C PRO A 84 13.08 -3.04 10.08
N PRO A 85 13.25 -4.30 10.52
CA PRO A 85 12.64 -4.79 11.76
C PRO A 85 12.87 -3.86 12.97
N ALA A 86 14.02 -3.17 13.00
CA ALA A 86 14.34 -2.15 13.99
C ALA A 86 13.38 -0.95 14.01
N ALA A 87 12.91 -0.47 12.85
CA ALA A 87 11.96 0.64 12.76
C ALA A 87 10.56 0.23 13.26
N VAL A 88 10.13 -1.01 12.97
CA VAL A 88 8.88 -1.54 13.54
C VAL A 88 8.96 -1.64 15.06
N VAL A 89 10.08 -2.15 15.60
CA VAL A 89 10.30 -2.21 17.05
C VAL A 89 10.35 -0.82 17.67
N ALA A 90 10.99 0.15 17.02
CA ALA A 90 11.03 1.55 17.47
C ALA A 90 9.61 2.16 17.50
N ALA A 91 8.83 1.98 16.44
CA ALA A 91 7.45 2.46 16.38
C ALA A 91 6.57 1.85 17.48
N MET A 92 6.73 0.56 17.77
CA MET A 92 6.01 -0.09 18.86
C MET A 92 6.42 0.45 20.25
N ARG A 93 7.64 0.95 20.42
CA ARG A 93 8.10 1.56 21.69
C ARG A 93 7.48 2.93 21.94
N GLU A 94 7.17 3.68 20.88
CA GLU A 94 6.57 5.02 20.97
C GLU A 94 5.06 5.00 21.25
N LEU A 95 4.39 3.86 21.07
CA LEU A 95 2.98 3.70 21.41
C LEU A 95 2.72 3.80 22.91
N ALA A 96 1.52 4.27 23.25
CA ALA A 96 0.98 4.14 24.59
C ALA A 96 0.99 2.66 25.03
N PRO A 97 1.31 2.35 26.30
CA PRO A 97 1.40 0.96 26.76
C PRO A 97 0.14 0.13 26.48
N ALA A 98 -1.04 0.74 26.64
CA ALA A 98 -2.33 0.09 26.42
C ALA A 98 -2.58 -0.31 24.96
N ASP A 99 -2.12 0.53 24.01
CA ASP A 99 -2.24 0.31 22.56
C ASP A 99 -1.26 -0.77 22.11
N ARG A 100 -0.01 -0.72 22.59
CA ARG A 100 0.99 -1.75 22.35
C ARG A 100 0.52 -3.11 22.84
N GLU A 101 0.01 -3.18 24.07
CA GLU A 101 -0.50 -4.43 24.63
C GLU A 101 -1.63 -5.01 23.78
N LEU A 102 -2.55 -4.15 23.32
CA LEU A 102 -3.70 -4.56 22.52
C LEU A 102 -3.27 -5.15 21.17
N ILE A 103 -2.33 -4.52 20.48
CA ILE A 103 -1.74 -5.03 19.24
C ILE A 103 -1.05 -6.36 19.50
N VAL A 104 -0.21 -6.44 20.54
CA VAL A 104 0.59 -7.64 20.81
C VAL A 104 -0.29 -8.84 21.14
N ARG A 105 -1.27 -8.68 22.02
CA ARG A 105 -2.15 -9.77 22.42
C ARG A 105 -3.04 -10.23 21.27
N THR A 106 -3.50 -9.32 20.41
CA THR A 106 -4.35 -9.67 19.26
C THR A 106 -3.55 -10.40 18.18
N TYR A 107 -2.43 -9.83 17.72
CA TYR A 107 -1.71 -10.33 16.55
C TYR A 107 -0.63 -11.36 16.85
N TYR A 108 0.01 -11.30 18.03
CA TYR A 108 1.09 -12.20 18.41
C TYR A 108 0.70 -13.15 19.55
N GLY A 109 -0.28 -12.76 20.38
CA GLY A 109 -0.79 -13.57 21.49
C GLY A 109 -2.04 -14.40 21.14
N GLY A 110 -2.63 -14.22 19.96
CA GLY A 110 -3.82 -14.95 19.51
C GLY A 110 -5.10 -14.66 20.29
N ALA A 111 -5.13 -13.62 21.13
CA ALA A 111 -6.31 -13.26 21.91
C ALA A 111 -7.41 -12.72 21.00
N SER A 112 -8.63 -13.21 21.19
CA SER A 112 -9.81 -12.68 20.55
C SER A 112 -10.23 -11.34 21.15
N LEU A 113 -10.95 -10.52 20.38
CA LEU A 113 -11.49 -9.25 20.86
C LEU A 113 -12.44 -9.43 22.05
N ALA A 114 -13.12 -10.57 22.14
CA ALA A 114 -14.02 -10.90 23.24
C ALA A 114 -13.25 -11.17 24.55
N GLU A 115 -12.16 -11.94 24.48
CA GLU A 115 -11.30 -12.21 25.64
C GLU A 115 -10.62 -10.94 26.16
N LEU A 116 -10.19 -10.05 25.25
CA LEU A 116 -9.60 -8.76 25.61
C LEU A 116 -10.62 -7.82 26.26
N ALA A 117 -11.83 -7.78 25.71
CA ALA A 117 -12.95 -7.01 26.26
C ALA A 117 -13.33 -7.49 27.66
N ALA A 118 -13.49 -8.80 27.83
CA ALA A 118 -13.80 -9.42 29.12
C ALA A 118 -12.70 -9.16 30.16
N GLY A 119 -11.43 -9.32 29.78
CA GLY A 119 -10.30 -9.08 30.67
C GLY A 119 -10.14 -7.62 31.12
N ARG A 120 -10.60 -6.66 30.32
CA ARG A 120 -10.58 -5.23 30.64
C ARG A 120 -11.90 -4.70 31.23
N GLY A 121 -12.96 -5.51 31.26
CA GLY A 121 -14.29 -5.08 31.71
C GLY A 121 -14.93 -4.01 30.81
N VAL A 122 -14.63 -4.02 29.51
CA VAL A 122 -15.13 -3.02 28.54
C VAL A 122 -15.93 -3.68 27.41
N PRO A 123 -16.79 -2.94 26.69
CA PRO A 123 -17.47 -3.49 25.51
C PRO A 123 -16.51 -3.88 24.39
N ILE A 124 -16.79 -4.94 23.64
CA ILE A 124 -16.01 -5.36 22.45
C ILE A 124 -15.86 -4.21 21.43
N ALA A 125 -16.90 -3.37 21.28
CA ALA A 125 -16.85 -2.20 20.41
C ALA A 125 -15.72 -1.23 20.79
N ARG A 126 -15.43 -1.09 22.09
CA ARG A 126 -14.33 -0.26 22.59
C ARG A 126 -12.98 -0.84 22.19
N ILE A 127 -12.81 -2.16 22.30
CA ILE A 127 -11.59 -2.84 21.84
C ILE A 127 -11.38 -2.66 20.33
N LYS A 128 -12.45 -2.73 19.52
CA LYS A 128 -12.37 -2.49 18.07
C LYS A 128 -11.90 -1.08 17.75
N SER A 129 -12.47 -0.07 18.42
CA SER A 129 -12.04 1.32 18.21
C SER A 129 -10.60 1.54 18.69
N ASP A 130 -10.24 1.00 19.85
CA ASP A 130 -8.88 1.15 20.41
C ASP A 130 -7.83 0.49 19.50
N LEU A 131 -8.13 -0.69 18.95
CA LEU A 131 -7.25 -1.36 17.99
C LEU A 131 -7.07 -0.54 16.69
N PHE A 132 -8.15 0.08 16.20
CA PHE A 132 -8.09 0.95 15.04
C PHE A 132 -7.17 2.15 15.30
N PHE A 133 -7.31 2.83 16.45
CA PHE A 133 -6.47 3.98 16.79
C PHE A 133 -5.01 3.57 17.04
N ALA A 134 -4.78 2.44 17.71
CA ALA A 134 -3.45 1.88 17.93
C ALA A 134 -2.72 1.60 16.59
N MET A 135 -3.39 0.97 15.63
CA MET A 135 -2.82 0.71 14.30
C MET A 135 -2.57 2.00 13.50
N ARG A 136 -3.43 3.01 13.65
CA ARG A 136 -3.21 4.33 13.04
C ARG A 136 -2.00 5.04 13.66
N ALA A 137 -1.80 4.92 14.97
CA ALA A 137 -0.64 5.47 15.66
C ALA A 137 0.66 4.80 15.20
N VAL A 138 0.68 3.46 15.06
CA VAL A 138 1.82 2.73 14.47
C VAL A 138 2.13 3.27 13.08
N ARG A 139 1.10 3.43 12.23
CA ARG A 139 1.29 3.93 10.87
C ARG A 139 1.88 5.34 10.87
N ALA A 140 1.40 6.23 11.73
CA ALA A 140 1.88 7.60 11.82
C ALA A 140 3.36 7.68 12.26
N VAL A 141 3.79 6.82 13.19
CA VAL A 141 5.21 6.77 13.60
C VAL A 141 6.07 6.22 12.47
N LEU A 142 5.63 5.16 11.81
CA LEU A 142 6.35 4.57 10.69
C LEU A 142 6.48 5.53 9.49
N ASP A 143 5.43 6.30 9.19
CA ASP A 143 5.46 7.31 8.13
C ASP A 143 6.43 8.48 8.45
N GLN A 144 6.74 8.74 9.73
CA GLN A 144 7.76 9.73 10.13
C GLN A 144 9.20 9.19 10.00
N GLN A 145 9.38 7.87 10.06
CA GLN A 145 10.70 7.22 9.99
C GLN A 145 11.15 6.93 8.56
N VAL A 146 10.25 7.01 7.57
CA VAL A 146 10.62 6.95 6.15
C VAL A 146 11.07 8.35 5.73
N PRO A 147 12.37 8.58 5.43
CA PRO A 147 12.79 9.85 4.87
C PRO A 147 12.05 10.08 3.54
N LYS A 148 11.50 11.28 3.37
CA LYS A 148 10.97 11.73 2.08
C LYS A 148 12.09 11.79 1.05
#